data_AF-A0A645BCJ3-F1
#
_entry.id   AF-A0A645BCJ3-F1
#
_cell.length_a   1.000
_cell.length_b   1.000
_cell.length_c   1.000
_cell.angle_alpha   90.00
_cell.angle_beta   90.00
_cell.angle_gamma   90.00
#
_symmetry.space_group_name_H-M   'P 1'
#
loop_
_entity.id
_entity.type
_entity.pdbx_description
1 polymer ?
#
loop_
_entity_poly.entity_id
_entity_poly.type
_entity_poly.pdbx_seq_one_letter_code
_entity_poly.pdbx_strand_id
1 'polypeptide(L)'
;MTEKKLSEYPFACFELDQGAAADFSEEYQLLPDRKPARTICVNSRTAMMEVLAATDAFTTGSGLLTDGLSDERVISIPLEGRGNVRLGWVRSKNTKSTPQAEQFLRLLAEATADAAAYTRTLQERRVVRRG
;
A
#
# COMPACT_ATOMS: atom_id res chain seq x y z
N MET A 1 0.31 -6.62 -13.44
CA MET A 1 -1.13 -6.22 -13.47
C MET A 1 -1.23 -4.89 -14.20
N THR A 2 -2.21 -4.67 -15.08
CA THR A 2 -2.40 -3.37 -15.76
C THR A 2 -3.62 -2.63 -15.21
N GLU A 3 -3.65 -1.30 -15.31
CA GLU A 3 -4.82 -0.51 -14.88
C GLU A 3 -6.10 -0.89 -15.62
N LYS A 4 -5.99 -1.27 -16.91
CA LYS A 4 -7.14 -1.77 -17.68
C LYS A 4 -7.74 -3.04 -17.07
N LYS A 5 -6.91 -3.93 -16.50
CA LYS A 5 -7.41 -5.13 -15.82
C LYS A 5 -8.03 -4.79 -14.47
N LEU A 6 -7.54 -3.74 -13.79
CA LEU A 6 -8.09 -3.32 -12.48
C LEU A 6 -9.51 -2.79 -12.56
N SER A 7 -9.97 -2.27 -13.70
CA SER A 7 -11.35 -1.77 -13.84
C SER A 7 -12.44 -2.85 -13.68
N GLU A 8 -12.06 -4.13 -13.72
CA GLU A 8 -12.98 -5.26 -13.51
C GLU A 8 -13.27 -5.52 -12.01
N TYR A 9 -12.38 -5.05 -11.13
CA TYR A 9 -12.42 -5.33 -9.69
C TYR A 9 -12.95 -4.11 -8.91
N PRO A 10 -13.61 -4.31 -7.76
CA PRO A 10 -13.99 -3.20 -6.88
C PRO A 10 -12.75 -2.47 -6.33
N PHE A 11 -12.78 -1.15 -6.31
CA PHE A 11 -11.72 -0.37 -5.69
C PHE A 11 -12.06 -0.11 -4.21
N ALA A 12 -11.16 -0.47 -3.30
CA ALA A 12 -11.26 -0.14 -1.88
C ALA A 12 -10.39 1.08 -1.57
N CYS A 13 -10.98 2.10 -0.96
CA CYS A 13 -10.28 3.33 -0.59
C CYS A 13 -10.63 3.81 0.82
N PHE A 14 -9.79 4.65 1.40
CA PHE A 14 -10.13 5.36 2.62
C PHE A 14 -11.19 6.45 2.38
N GLU A 15 -12.02 6.68 3.39
CA GLU A 15 -12.89 7.85 3.43
C GLU A 15 -12.04 9.12 3.50
N LEU A 16 -12.29 10.06 2.58
CA LEU A 16 -11.67 11.38 2.57
C LEU A 16 -12.63 12.42 3.13
N ASP A 17 -12.13 13.32 3.97
CA ASP A 17 -12.89 14.47 4.43
C ASP A 17 -13.34 15.35 3.26
N GLN A 18 -14.49 16.01 3.42
CA GLN A 18 -14.98 16.94 2.40
C GLN A 18 -13.97 18.06 2.17
N GLY A 19 -13.50 18.16 0.92
CA GLY A 19 -12.52 19.18 0.51
C GLY A 19 -11.06 18.80 0.76
N ALA A 20 -10.76 17.58 1.21
CA ALA A 20 -9.39 17.10 1.27
C ALA A 20 -8.74 17.10 -0.13
N ALA A 21 -7.49 17.57 -0.20
CA ALA A 21 -6.75 17.54 -1.45
C ALA A 21 -6.36 16.09 -1.79
N ALA A 22 -6.50 15.72 -3.07
CA ALA A 22 -6.15 14.39 -3.56
C ALA A 22 -4.69 14.00 -3.31
N ASP A 23 -3.79 15.00 -3.17
CA ASP A 23 -2.38 14.80 -2.85
C ASP A 23 -2.13 14.17 -1.47
N PHE A 24 -3.15 14.18 -0.59
CA PHE A 24 -3.09 13.55 0.73
C PHE A 24 -3.81 12.20 0.79
N SER A 25 -4.30 11.70 -0.34
CA SER A 25 -4.89 10.35 -0.41
C SER A 25 -3.84 9.31 -0.04
N GLU A 26 -4.23 8.34 0.77
CA GLU A 26 -3.42 7.17 1.08
C GLU A 26 -3.17 6.32 -0.17
N GLU A 27 -4.18 6.24 -1.03
CA GLU A 27 -4.12 5.52 -2.30
C GLU A 27 -3.52 6.35 -3.44
N TYR A 28 -2.81 5.66 -4.32
CA TYR A 28 -2.52 6.20 -5.64
C TYR A 28 -3.81 6.25 -6.46
N GLN A 29 -4.30 7.45 -6.77
CA GLN A 29 -5.45 7.60 -7.65
C GLN A 29 -5.11 7.09 -9.07
N LEU A 30 -5.81 6.03 -9.47
CA LEU A 30 -5.83 5.58 -10.87
C LEU A 30 -6.33 6.74 -11.76
N LEU A 31 -5.83 6.81 -13.00
CA LEU A 31 -6.06 7.94 -13.92
C LEU A 31 -7.47 8.55 -13.79
N PRO A 32 -7.60 9.89 -13.62
CA PRO A 32 -8.87 10.55 -13.32
C PRO A 32 -10.00 10.26 -14.34
N ASP A 33 -9.63 9.90 -15.57
CA ASP A 33 -10.56 9.59 -16.66
C ASP A 33 -11.22 8.19 -16.53
N ARG A 34 -10.81 7.39 -15.54
CA ARG A 34 -11.31 6.04 -15.28
C ARG A 34 -11.64 5.86 -13.81
N LYS A 35 -12.76 6.45 -13.38
CA LYS A 35 -13.34 6.11 -12.08
C LYS A 35 -13.67 4.60 -12.04
N PRO A 36 -13.28 3.90 -10.96
CA PRO A 36 -13.70 2.53 -10.75
C PRO A 36 -15.23 2.43 -10.82
N ALA A 37 -15.74 1.40 -11.50
CA ALA A 37 -17.18 1.20 -11.62
C ALA A 37 -17.85 0.88 -10.27
N ARG A 38 -17.06 0.36 -9.31
CA ARG A 38 -17.49 -0.02 -7.96
C ARG A 38 -16.42 0.43 -6.97
N THR A 39 -16.84 1.12 -5.92
CA THR A 39 -15.95 1.60 -4.86
C THR A 39 -16.49 1.19 -3.49
N ILE A 40 -15.60 0.76 -2.60
CA ILE A 40 -15.87 0.46 -1.19
C ILE A 40 -15.02 1.42 -0.36
N CYS A 41 -15.66 2.34 0.37
CA CYS A 41 -14.95 3.25 1.27
C CYS A 41 -14.86 2.66 2.67
N VAL A 42 -13.70 2.81 3.31
CA VAL A 42 -13.44 2.34 4.68
C VAL A 42 -12.80 3.44 5.53
N ASN A 43 -12.99 3.37 6.84
CA ASN A 43 -12.49 4.38 7.78
C ASN A 43 -11.29 3.91 8.62
N SER A 44 -10.79 2.69 8.40
CA SER A 44 -9.68 2.13 9.17
C SER A 44 -8.89 1.08 8.39
N ARG A 45 -7.61 0.92 8.74
CA ARG A 45 -6.75 -0.12 8.16
C ARG A 45 -7.29 -1.52 8.39
N THR A 46 -7.89 -1.78 9.55
CA THR A 46 -8.47 -3.09 9.86
C THR A 46 -9.62 -3.40 8.93
N ALA A 47 -10.53 -2.43 8.69
CA ALA A 47 -11.61 -2.60 7.73
C ALA A 47 -11.08 -2.79 6.29
N MET A 48 -10.06 -2.03 5.89
CA MET A 48 -9.40 -2.20 4.60
C MET A 48 -8.90 -3.64 4.43
N MET A 49 -8.14 -4.16 5.40
CA MET A 49 -7.60 -5.51 5.33
C MET A 49 -8.68 -6.58 5.27
N GLU A 50 -9.77 -6.44 6.03
CA GLU A 50 -10.87 -7.41 6.00
C GLU A 50 -11.60 -7.39 4.65
N VAL A 51 -11.85 -6.20 4.07
CA VAL A 51 -12.43 -6.07 2.73
C VAL A 51 -11.52 -6.74 1.69
N LEU A 52 -10.22 -6.47 1.71
CA LEU A 52 -9.26 -7.07 0.78
C LEU A 52 -9.15 -8.59 0.96
N ALA A 53 -9.27 -9.09 2.19
CA ALA A 53 -9.14 -10.51 2.49
C ALA A 53 -10.42 -11.31 2.19
N ALA A 54 -11.59 -10.67 2.25
CA ALA A 54 -12.89 -11.30 2.06
C ALA A 54 -13.48 -11.14 0.65
N THR A 55 -12.88 -10.30 -0.20
CA THR A 55 -13.43 -9.97 -1.53
C THR A 55 -12.35 -10.01 -2.62
N ASP A 56 -12.75 -9.73 -3.86
CA ASP A 56 -11.85 -9.50 -5.00
C ASP A 56 -11.46 -8.02 -5.16
N ALA A 57 -11.80 -7.17 -4.18
CA ALA A 57 -11.45 -5.76 -4.20
C ALA A 57 -9.94 -5.56 -4.17
N PHE A 58 -9.50 -4.42 -4.70
CA PHE A 58 -8.11 -4.01 -4.67
C PHE A 58 -7.98 -2.59 -4.14
N THR A 59 -6.82 -2.28 -3.59
CA THR A 59 -6.40 -0.91 -3.29
C THR A 59 -5.02 -0.66 -3.89
N THR A 60 -4.56 0.59 -3.88
CA THR A 60 -3.25 0.99 -4.39
C THR A 60 -2.44 1.65 -3.29
N GLY A 61 -1.12 1.48 -3.32
CA GLY A 61 -0.24 2.04 -2.29
C GLY A 61 1.18 1.51 -2.44
N SER A 62 1.96 1.54 -1.35
CA SER A 62 3.33 0.98 -1.34
C SER A 62 3.38 -0.53 -1.58
N GLY A 63 2.27 -1.23 -1.32
CA GLY A 63 2.18 -2.68 -1.43
C GLY A 63 3.03 -3.43 -0.40
N LEU A 64 3.48 -2.75 0.67
CA LEU A 64 4.34 -3.32 1.69
C LEU A 64 3.54 -4.23 2.64
N LEU A 65 3.88 -5.51 2.68
CA LEU A 65 3.32 -6.50 3.59
C LEU A 65 4.36 -6.88 4.64
N THR A 66 3.91 -7.13 5.87
CA THR A 66 4.80 -7.48 6.99
C THR A 66 4.41 -8.85 7.52
N ASP A 67 5.41 -9.72 7.69
CA ASP A 67 5.21 -11.06 8.23
C ASP A 67 4.60 -10.99 9.65
N GLY A 68 3.63 -11.86 9.93
CA GLY A 68 2.88 -11.89 11.19
C GLY A 68 1.95 -10.69 11.46
N LEU A 69 1.94 -9.64 10.62
CA LEU A 69 1.06 -8.46 10.79
C LEU A 69 0.09 -8.24 9.64
N SER A 70 0.46 -8.64 8.42
CA SER A 70 -0.44 -8.63 7.26
C SER A 70 -1.20 -9.96 7.17
N ASP A 71 -2.48 -9.88 6.81
CA ASP A 71 -3.29 -11.06 6.54
C ASP A 71 -2.72 -11.82 5.32
N GLU A 72 -2.51 -13.12 5.44
CA GLU A 72 -1.92 -13.97 4.41
C GLU A 72 -2.78 -14.12 3.15
N ARG A 73 -4.08 -13.82 3.25
CA ARG A 73 -5.01 -13.81 2.11
C ARG A 73 -4.78 -12.58 1.22
N VAL A 74 -4.25 -11.50 1.79
CA VAL A 74 -3.96 -10.24 1.10
C VAL A 74 -2.60 -10.31 0.44
N ILE A 75 -2.54 -9.83 -0.79
CA ILE A 75 -1.34 -9.87 -1.62
C ILE A 75 -1.03 -8.51 -2.22
N SER A 76 0.23 -8.36 -2.62
CA SER A 76 0.72 -7.17 -3.29
C SER A 76 1.21 -7.54 -4.68
N ILE A 77 0.66 -6.91 -5.71
CA ILE A 77 1.03 -7.13 -7.11
C ILE A 77 1.54 -5.82 -7.70
N PRO A 78 2.76 -5.77 -8.27
CA PRO A 78 3.26 -4.58 -8.96
C PRO A 78 2.35 -4.15 -10.12
N LEU A 79 2.06 -2.85 -10.18
CA LEU A 79 1.29 -2.22 -11.24
C LEU A 79 2.20 -1.89 -12.42
N GLU A 80 1.90 -2.45 -13.58
CA GLU A 80 2.69 -2.29 -14.81
C GLU A 80 2.66 -0.84 -15.29
N GLY A 81 3.82 -0.35 -15.74
CA GLY A 81 3.96 1.02 -16.26
C GLY A 81 3.91 2.12 -15.20
N ARG A 82 3.86 1.77 -13.91
CA ARG A 82 3.94 2.72 -12.79
C ARG A 82 5.27 2.60 -12.06
N GLY A 83 5.74 3.73 -11.53
CA GLY A 83 6.97 3.81 -10.75
C GLY A 83 6.79 3.27 -9.33
N ASN A 84 7.90 3.18 -8.60
CA ASN A 84 7.89 2.76 -7.21
C ASN A 84 7.43 3.88 -6.27
N VAL A 85 6.73 3.51 -5.20
CA VAL A 85 6.47 4.42 -4.08
C VAL A 85 7.76 4.64 -3.30
N ARG A 86 8.11 5.92 -3.06
CA ARG A 86 9.26 6.27 -2.22
C ARG A 86 8.78 6.60 -0.81
N LEU A 87 9.15 5.76 0.14
CA LEU A 87 8.91 6.00 1.56
C LEU A 87 10.01 6.91 2.13
N GLY A 88 9.60 7.84 2.98
CA GLY A 88 10.49 8.77 3.66
C GLY A 88 9.90 9.23 4.98
N TRP A 89 10.71 9.93 5.77
CA TRP A 89 10.31 10.51 7.05
C TRP A 89 10.61 12.00 7.01
N VAL A 90 9.83 12.77 7.77
CA VAL A 90 9.96 14.23 7.85
C VAL A 90 10.50 14.62 9.21
N ARG A 91 11.40 15.60 9.24
CA ARG A 91 11.85 16.26 10.47
C ARG A 91 12.00 17.75 10.29
N SER A 92 11.92 18.48 11.40
CA SER A 92 12.28 19.90 11.44
C SER A 92 13.76 20.09 11.13
N LYS A 93 14.07 20.99 10.18
CA LYS A 93 15.43 21.26 9.68
C LYS A 93 16.39 21.70 10.80
N ASN A 94 15.89 22.41 11.80
CA ASN A 94 16.70 23.03 12.87
C ASN A 94 16.80 22.18 14.13
N THR A 95 16.26 20.96 14.12
CA THR A 95 16.28 20.06 15.29
C THR A 95 17.39 19.02 15.11
N LYS A 96 18.29 18.93 16.09
CA LYS A 96 19.26 17.83 16.15
C LYS A 96 18.54 16.53 16.50
N SER A 97 18.92 15.43 15.86
CA SER A 97 18.37 14.12 16.20
C SER A 97 18.83 13.72 17.59
N THR A 98 17.93 13.20 18.41
CA THR A 98 18.30 12.57 19.68
C THR A 98 18.80 11.15 19.42
N PRO A 99 19.61 10.56 20.31
CA PRO A 99 19.99 9.15 20.18
C PRO A 99 18.79 8.20 20.04
N GLN A 100 17.68 8.51 20.72
CA GLN A 100 16.44 7.74 20.64
C GLN A 100 15.79 7.86 19.26
N ALA A 101 15.78 9.06 18.67
CA ALA A 101 15.26 9.26 17.32
C ALA A 101 16.11 8.54 16.27
N GLU A 102 17.43 8.55 16.40
CA GLU A 102 18.33 7.80 15.52
C GLU A 102 18.14 6.29 15.65
N GLN A 103 17.96 5.79 16.89
CA GLN A 103 17.63 4.40 17.14
C GLN A 103 16.29 4.02 16.52
N PHE A 104 15.25 4.84 16.70
CA PHE A 104 13.95 4.61 16.09
C PHE A 104 14.04 4.55 14.56
N LEU A 105 14.75 5.49 13.93
CA LEU A 105 14.91 5.52 12.47
C LEU A 105 15.66 4.30 11.94
N ARG A 106 16.66 3.80 12.67
CA ARG A 106 17.35 2.54 12.34
C ARG A 106 16.38 1.35 12.39
N LEU A 107 15.65 1.19 13.48
CA LEU A 107 14.69 0.11 13.64
C LEU A 107 13.58 0.18 12.58
N LEU A 108 13.13 1.39 12.26
CA LEU A 108 12.14 1.62 11.21
C LEU A 108 12.68 1.23 9.83
N ALA A 109 13.94 1.56 9.53
CA ALA A 109 14.59 1.17 8.28
C ALA A 109 14.76 -0.35 8.18
N GLU A 110 15.20 -1.00 9.26
CA GLU A 110 15.30 -2.47 9.35
C GLU A 110 13.94 -3.14 9.12
N ALA A 111 12.91 -2.74 9.88
CA ALA A 111 11.57 -3.29 9.75
C ALA A 111 10.96 -3.07 8.34
N THR A 112 11.24 -1.92 7.72
CA THR A 112 10.78 -1.63 6.35
C THR A 112 11.50 -2.49 5.33
N ALA A 113 12.80 -2.75 5.52
CA ALA A 113 13.59 -3.62 4.65
C ALA A 113 13.12 -5.08 4.73
N ASP A 114 12.84 -5.56 5.95
CA ASP A 114 12.30 -6.90 6.19
C ASP A 114 10.94 -7.09 5.53
N ALA A 115 10.03 -6.13 5.72
CA ALA A 115 8.72 -6.13 5.07
C ALA A 115 8.84 -6.12 3.54
N ALA A 116 9.79 -5.36 2.99
CA ALA A 116 10.03 -5.32 1.55
C ALA A 116 10.57 -6.66 1.03
N ALA A 117 11.46 -7.31 1.76
CA ALA A 117 11.97 -8.64 1.43
C ALA A 117 10.86 -9.70 1.48
N TYR A 118 10.07 -9.71 2.55
CA TYR A 118 8.91 -10.59 2.71
C TYR A 118 7.92 -10.45 1.55
N THR A 119 7.57 -9.20 1.22
CA THR A 119 6.68 -8.89 0.10
C THR A 119 7.19 -9.45 -1.23
N ARG A 120 8.49 -9.28 -1.52
CA ARG A 120 9.11 -9.84 -2.75
C ARG A 120 9.04 -11.36 -2.77
N THR A 121 9.33 -12.02 -1.66
CA THR A 121 9.24 -13.49 -1.56
C THR A 121 7.82 -13.98 -1.86
N LEU A 122 6.78 -13.30 -1.36
CA LEU A 122 5.38 -13.64 -1.68
C LEU A 122 5.05 -13.45 -3.16
N GLN A 123 5.56 -12.38 -3.78
CA GLN A 123 5.40 -12.12 -5.20
C GLN A 123 6.05 -13.20 -6.07
N GLU A 124 7.28 -13.60 -5.75
CA GLU A 124 8.03 -14.64 -6.47
C GLU A 124 7.35 -16.02 -6.38
N ARG A 125 6.90 -16.42 -5.18
CA ARG A 125 6.19 -17.70 -4.96
C ARG A 125 4.95 -17.82 -5.85
N ARG A 126 4.27 -16.72 -6.16
CA ARG A 126 3.11 -16.72 -7.05
C ARG A 126 3.46 -16.85 -8.52
N VAL A 127 4.59 -16.30 -8.96
CA VAL A 127 5.06 -16.47 -10.35
C VAL A 127 5.34 -17.95 -10.62
N VAL A 128 5.97 -18.65 -9.68
CA VAL A 128 6.31 -20.08 -9.82
C VAL A 128 5.06 -20.99 -9.85
N ARG A 129 3.97 -20.63 -9.17
CA ARG A 129 2.72 -21.43 -9.18
C ARG A 129 1.86 -21.23 -10.44
N ARG A 130 2.20 -20.28 -11.31
CA ARG A 130 1.45 -19.97 -12.55
C ARG A 130 2.20 -20.36 -13.83
N GLY A 131 3.40 -20.93 -13.72
CA GLY A 131 4.16 -21.53 -14.83
C GLY A 131 4.12 -23.03 -14.75
#